data_AF-A0A7K8DEE9-F1
#
_entry.id   AF-A0A7K8DEE9-F1
#
_cell.length_a   1.000
_cell.length_b   1.000
_cell.length_c   1.000
_cell.angle_alpha   90.00
_cell.angle_beta   90.00
_cell.angle_gamma   90.00
#
_symmetry.space_group_name_H-M   'P 1'
#
loop_
_entity.id
_entity.type
_entity.pdbx_description
1 polymer ?
#
loop_
_entity_poly.entity_id
_entity_poly.type
_entity_poly.pdbx_seq_one_letter_code
_entity_poly.pdbx_strand_id
1 'polypeptide(L)'
;KLADGNETEKSGVLSFPLNSLPLQKEIMLEEDNSFHLCLTARKCSGDLDVRLGFSLCVEEQDFLRKRKKYVAAALKKILNLEEDLKEHEASQYLVAITTTGGGTRSLTAMYGSLLGLQKLNLLDCISYIGGLSGTTWTMANLYEDANWSQKYLEDAIKEARKQVTKSKICCFSLDCLKYYYNDLMERTKEGHNTSFIDLWGLVIESMLHDKKDEHRLSDQRQAVDNGQNPLPIYVAINLKSNYSAQAFREWLEFTPYEVGLLKYGASVRTEHFGSQFFMGRMVKKLSETRICYMQGMWSSIFSIDVMYVWNLAADSEDFWCRWTRDRVKDIAEEPFLSVNPYEVDTCLFTPSSVLSSTLRDVLTGRPTIAQYPNFIRGFQLHNKYLESEGFSTWKDTVIDSFPNKLMETAENELSLVDTGFFINTSYPPLLRSKREVDVILHLNYSGGSQTLPLDQIAKYFSEQEIPFPKIEISEEDRENLKECYVFEEADSPQAPTVLFFPLVNDTFKKYKAPGVERSPEEMAEGKVDVSSILSPFTTREVCFSEENFDKLVKLTDYNVLNNEKLIIQALRLAVARRKQRNY
;
A
#
# COMPACT_ATOMS: atom_id res chain seq x y z
N LYS A 1 18.39 -66.41 31.42
CA LYS A 1 19.24 -65.34 30.86
C LYS A 1 18.43 -64.65 29.77
N LEU A 2 18.22 -63.35 29.97
CA LEU A 2 17.71 -62.32 29.06
C LEU A 2 16.25 -62.47 28.59
N ALA A 3 15.39 -61.87 29.41
CA ALA A 3 14.05 -61.40 29.06
C ALA A 3 14.17 -60.14 28.18
N ASP A 4 13.21 -60.00 27.27
CA ASP A 4 12.98 -58.83 26.41
C ASP A 4 12.87 -57.54 27.21
N GLY A 5 13.81 -56.63 26.98
CA GLY A 5 13.76 -55.24 27.42
C GLY A 5 13.37 -54.36 26.25
N ASN A 6 12.07 -54.18 26.04
CA ASN A 6 11.52 -53.06 25.27
C ASN A 6 10.47 -52.39 26.16
N GLU A 7 10.94 -51.72 27.21
CA GLU A 7 10.13 -50.76 27.96
C GLU A 7 9.83 -49.59 27.02
N THR A 8 8.58 -49.53 26.57
CA THR A 8 8.01 -48.33 25.97
C THR A 8 7.92 -47.30 27.08
N GLU A 9 8.72 -46.22 27.03
CA GLU A 9 8.56 -45.06 27.90
C GLU A 9 7.11 -44.56 27.79
N LYS A 10 6.30 -44.89 28.80
CA LYS A 10 4.96 -44.35 28.95
C LYS A 10 5.11 -42.95 29.54
N SER A 11 5.08 -41.93 28.70
CA SER A 11 4.85 -40.57 29.17
C SER A 11 3.44 -40.49 29.78
N GLY A 12 3.36 -40.22 31.09
CA GLY A 12 2.10 -39.94 31.77
C GLY A 12 1.51 -38.62 31.27
N VAL A 13 0.20 -38.57 31.05
CA VAL A 13 -0.51 -37.33 30.70
C VAL A 13 -1.19 -36.79 31.96
N LEU A 14 -0.62 -35.74 32.53
CA LEU A 14 -1.22 -35.00 33.64
C LEU A 14 -2.26 -34.02 33.11
N SER A 15 -3.53 -34.16 33.51
CA SER A 15 -4.61 -33.23 33.15
C SER A 15 -5.09 -32.48 34.38
N PHE A 16 -5.07 -31.15 34.33
CA PHE A 16 -5.51 -30.30 35.44
C PHE A 16 -6.60 -29.31 34.99
N PRO A 17 -7.79 -29.28 35.62
CA PRO A 17 -8.87 -28.39 35.21
C PRO A 17 -8.59 -26.95 35.63
N LEU A 18 -8.47 -26.04 34.68
CA LEU A 18 -8.21 -24.60 34.91
C LEU A 18 -9.25 -23.95 35.84
N ASN A 19 -10.51 -24.42 35.82
CA ASN A 19 -11.58 -23.91 36.69
C ASN A 19 -11.34 -24.18 38.19
N SER A 20 -10.42 -25.08 38.52
CA SER A 20 -10.07 -25.42 39.91
C SER A 20 -8.86 -24.64 40.46
N LEU A 21 -8.16 -23.87 39.61
CA LEU A 21 -7.04 -23.03 40.03
C LEU A 21 -7.54 -21.76 40.73
N PRO A 22 -7.22 -21.54 42.02
CA PRO A 22 -7.52 -20.29 42.67
C PRO A 22 -6.69 -19.16 42.04
N LEU A 23 -7.35 -18.05 41.73
CA LEU A 23 -6.67 -16.85 41.22
C LEU A 23 -5.60 -16.38 42.22
N GLN A 24 -4.41 -16.09 41.70
CA GLN A 24 -3.24 -15.58 42.42
C GLN A 24 -2.70 -16.50 43.51
N LYS A 25 -3.08 -17.79 43.51
CA LYS A 25 -2.48 -18.80 44.39
C LYS A 25 -1.63 -19.76 43.58
N GLU A 26 -0.49 -20.08 44.15
CA GLU A 26 0.45 -21.07 43.63
C GLU A 26 -0.03 -22.47 44.04
N ILE A 27 -0.17 -23.37 43.08
CA ILE A 27 -0.40 -24.80 43.34
C ILE A 27 0.84 -25.56 42.92
N MET A 28 1.28 -26.46 43.80
CA MET A 28 2.34 -27.43 43.53
C MET A 28 1.71 -28.75 43.11
N LEU A 29 2.11 -29.28 41.96
CA LEU A 29 1.77 -30.63 41.52
C LEU A 29 3.03 -31.50 41.67
N GLU A 30 2.89 -32.61 42.38
CA GLU A 30 3.92 -33.64 42.53
C GLU A 30 3.36 -34.97 41.98
N GLU A 31 4.07 -35.52 40.99
CA GLU A 31 3.82 -36.87 40.48
C GLU A 31 5.15 -37.65 40.54
N ASP A 32 5.16 -38.77 41.25
CA ASP A 32 6.26 -39.74 41.32
C ASP A 32 7.68 -39.16 41.55
N ASN A 33 7.82 -38.13 42.41
CA ASN A 33 9.10 -37.54 42.85
C ASN A 33 10.03 -37.03 41.71
N SER A 34 9.52 -36.84 40.49
CA SER A 34 10.37 -36.55 39.32
C SER A 34 10.26 -35.11 38.80
N PHE A 35 9.13 -34.43 39.01
CA PHE A 35 8.93 -33.05 38.57
C PHE A 35 8.10 -32.24 39.57
N HIS A 36 8.49 -30.97 39.79
CA HIS A 36 7.72 -30.00 40.56
C HIS A 36 7.15 -28.95 39.59
N LEU A 37 5.82 -28.93 39.42
CA LEU A 37 5.14 -27.94 38.59
C LEU A 37 4.44 -26.91 39.48
N CYS A 38 4.82 -25.65 39.33
CA CYS A 38 4.16 -24.52 39.96
C CYS A 38 3.19 -23.86 38.97
N LEU A 39 1.92 -23.76 39.34
CA LEU A 39 0.89 -23.09 38.54
C LEU A 39 0.33 -21.89 39.29
N THR A 40 0.26 -20.74 38.62
CA THR A 40 -0.42 -19.54 39.12
C THR A 40 -1.38 -19.01 38.06
N ALA A 41 -2.68 -19.00 38.36
CA ALA A 41 -3.67 -18.31 37.53
C ALA A 41 -3.72 -16.83 37.89
N ARG A 42 -3.68 -15.92 36.91
CA ARG A 42 -3.80 -14.47 37.15
C ARG A 42 -4.86 -13.89 36.22
N LYS A 43 -5.60 -12.89 36.69
CA LYS A 43 -6.45 -12.09 35.83
C LYS A 43 -5.55 -11.19 35.00
N CYS A 44 -5.68 -11.26 33.68
CA CYS A 44 -5.04 -10.31 32.79
C CYS A 44 -5.72 -8.95 32.95
N SER A 45 -5.09 -8.05 33.71
CA SER A 45 -5.52 -6.66 33.93
C SER A 45 -4.55 -5.72 33.25
N GLY A 46 -5.06 -4.83 32.39
CA GLY A 46 -4.26 -3.89 31.62
C GLY A 46 -4.96 -3.55 30.31
N ASP A 47 -4.54 -2.42 29.72
CA ASP A 47 -5.02 -1.95 28.43
C ASP A 47 -4.68 -2.96 27.32
N LEU A 48 -5.42 -2.88 26.21
CA LEU A 48 -5.17 -3.71 25.04
C LEU A 48 -3.99 -3.15 24.25
N ASP A 49 -3.17 -4.03 23.69
CA ASP A 49 -2.12 -3.67 22.74
C ASP A 49 -2.72 -3.35 21.35
N VAL A 50 -3.93 -3.85 21.09
CA VAL A 50 -4.75 -3.51 19.93
C VAL A 50 -5.69 -2.36 20.29
N ARG A 51 -5.58 -1.24 19.56
CA ARG A 51 -6.48 -0.11 19.66
C ARG A 51 -7.81 -0.45 18.98
N LEU A 52 -8.90 -0.26 19.71
CA LEU A 52 -10.26 -0.44 19.21
C LEU A 52 -10.95 0.93 19.12
N GLY A 53 -11.32 1.34 17.91
CA GLY A 53 -12.07 2.56 17.64
C GLY A 53 -11.95 3.03 16.20
N PHE A 54 -13.06 3.58 15.68
CA PHE A 54 -13.11 4.15 14.32
C PHE A 54 -12.53 5.58 14.22
N SER A 55 -12.17 6.20 15.35
CA SER A 55 -11.49 7.49 15.38
C SER A 55 -10.07 7.43 14.83
N LEU A 56 -9.43 8.59 14.64
CA LEU A 56 -8.00 8.67 14.38
C LEU A 56 -7.22 8.38 15.67
N CYS A 57 -6.05 7.75 15.57
CA CYS A 57 -5.13 7.63 16.71
C CYS A 57 -4.67 9.02 17.20
N VAL A 58 -4.13 9.08 18.42
CA VAL A 58 -3.70 10.34 19.04
C VAL A 58 -2.56 10.97 18.24
N GLU A 59 -1.67 10.14 17.72
CA GLU A 59 -0.52 10.52 16.91
C GLU A 59 -0.95 11.17 15.59
N GLU A 60 -1.96 10.61 14.89
CA GLU A 60 -2.50 11.23 13.68
C GLU A 60 -3.24 12.55 13.99
N GLN A 61 -3.93 12.65 15.13
CA GLN A 61 -4.55 13.92 15.56
C GLN A 61 -3.51 15.00 15.87
N ASP A 62 -2.40 14.62 16.51
CA ASP A 62 -1.28 15.51 16.80
C ASP A 62 -0.55 15.93 15.53
N PHE A 63 -0.34 15.00 14.60
CA PHE A 63 0.14 15.28 13.24
C PHE A 63 -0.74 16.33 12.57
N LEU A 64 -2.05 16.11 12.52
CA LEU A 64 -3.00 17.02 11.88
C LEU A 64 -2.91 18.41 12.50
N ARG A 65 -2.86 18.53 13.84
CA ARG A 65 -2.73 19.82 14.54
C ARG A 65 -1.50 20.60 14.07
N LYS A 66 -0.39 19.92 13.79
CA LYS A 66 0.86 20.51 13.30
C LYS A 66 0.78 20.81 11.80
N ARG A 67 0.37 19.83 10.98
CA ARG A 67 0.27 19.94 9.51
C ARG A 67 -0.68 21.06 9.08
N LYS A 68 -1.79 21.23 9.79
CA LYS A 68 -2.77 22.30 9.52
C LYS A 68 -2.16 23.70 9.52
N LYS A 69 -1.06 23.94 10.26
CA LYS A 69 -0.35 25.23 10.24
C LYS A 69 0.37 25.46 8.91
N TYR A 70 1.00 24.43 8.35
CA TYR A 70 1.62 24.48 7.03
C TYR A 70 0.57 24.69 5.94
N VAL A 71 -0.51 23.91 5.99
CA VAL A 71 -1.63 24.02 5.04
C VAL A 71 -2.24 25.41 5.06
N ALA A 72 -2.49 25.97 6.25
CA ALA A 72 -3.03 27.32 6.41
C ALA A 72 -2.12 28.39 5.77
N ALA A 73 -0.82 28.33 6.04
CA ALA A 73 0.16 29.27 5.50
C ALA A 73 0.25 29.18 3.97
N ALA A 74 0.28 27.95 3.43
CA ALA A 74 0.34 27.71 1.99
C ALA A 74 -0.93 28.18 1.28
N LEU A 75 -2.12 27.84 1.80
CA LEU A 75 -3.40 28.27 1.22
C LEU A 75 -3.55 29.79 1.23
N LYS A 76 -3.13 30.47 2.31
CA LYS A 76 -3.13 31.94 2.36
C LYS A 76 -2.32 32.55 1.22
N LYS A 77 -1.11 32.03 0.99
CA LYS A 77 -0.19 32.51 -0.06
C LYS A 77 -0.74 32.25 -1.46
N ILE A 78 -1.28 31.05 -1.72
CA ILE A 78 -1.72 30.64 -3.06
C ILE A 78 -3.05 31.30 -3.45
N LEU A 79 -3.96 31.43 -2.47
CA LEU A 79 -5.29 31.98 -2.75
C LEU A 79 -5.35 33.51 -2.64
N ASN A 80 -4.26 34.17 -2.20
CA ASN A 80 -4.19 35.61 -1.94
C ASN A 80 -5.31 36.10 -1.00
N LEU A 81 -5.51 35.40 0.13
CA LEU A 81 -6.56 35.76 1.09
C LEU A 81 -6.15 37.02 1.87
N GLU A 82 -7.02 38.03 1.88
CA GLU A 82 -6.77 39.34 2.53
C GLU A 82 -6.75 39.25 4.06
N GLU A 83 -7.57 38.38 4.64
CA GLU A 83 -7.58 38.11 6.08
C GLU A 83 -6.77 36.85 6.39
N ASP A 84 -6.08 36.88 7.54
CA ASP A 84 -5.62 35.63 8.14
C ASP A 84 -6.83 34.73 8.32
N LEU A 85 -6.85 33.60 7.62
CA LEU A 85 -7.77 32.53 7.97
C LEU A 85 -7.55 32.27 9.46
N LYS A 86 -8.56 32.54 10.29
CA LYS A 86 -8.46 32.29 11.73
C LYS A 86 -7.91 30.88 11.91
N GLU A 87 -7.08 30.67 12.94
CA GLU A 87 -6.46 29.37 13.21
C GLU A 87 -7.52 28.25 13.34
N HIS A 88 -8.80 28.56 13.56
CA HIS A 88 -9.91 27.61 13.50
C HIS A 88 -10.58 27.42 12.12
N GLU A 89 -10.48 28.39 11.21
CA GLU A 89 -11.13 28.35 9.88
C GLU A 89 -10.21 27.74 8.81
N ALA A 90 -8.90 28.05 8.78
CA ALA A 90 -7.93 27.37 7.90
C ALA A 90 -7.61 25.94 8.35
N SER A 91 -7.53 25.72 9.66
CA SER A 91 -7.10 24.44 10.24
C SER A 91 -8.16 23.35 10.17
N GLN A 92 -9.10 23.46 9.24
CA GLN A 92 -10.10 22.44 8.98
C GLN A 92 -10.05 21.92 7.54
N TYR A 93 -9.32 22.58 6.64
CA TYR A 93 -9.19 22.11 5.26
C TYR A 93 -8.22 20.95 5.14
N LEU A 94 -8.66 19.88 4.49
CA LEU A 94 -7.84 18.70 4.27
C LEU A 94 -7.81 18.35 2.79
N VAL A 95 -6.63 18.49 2.19
CA VAL A 95 -6.35 18.07 0.82
C VAL A 95 -5.59 16.76 0.86
N ALA A 96 -6.00 15.79 0.06
CA ALA A 96 -5.31 14.52 -0.07
C ALA A 96 -4.86 14.28 -1.51
N ILE A 97 -3.80 13.50 -1.67
CA ILE A 97 -3.44 12.86 -2.92
C ILE A 97 -3.86 11.40 -2.83
N THR A 98 -4.56 10.90 -3.84
CA THR A 98 -4.71 9.46 -4.07
C THR A 98 -3.99 9.14 -5.37
N THR A 99 -3.34 7.98 -5.39
CA THR A 99 -2.68 7.48 -6.59
C THR A 99 -3.29 6.16 -7.05
N THR A 100 -2.91 5.74 -8.27
CA THR A 100 -3.06 4.36 -8.72
C THR A 100 -1.71 3.68 -8.90
N GLY A 101 -1.69 2.36 -8.91
CA GLY A 101 -0.50 1.55 -9.14
C GLY A 101 -0.13 1.44 -10.62
N GLY A 102 1.12 1.04 -10.89
CA GLY A 102 1.62 0.83 -12.24
C GLY A 102 3.14 0.59 -12.30
N GLY A 103 3.71 -0.09 -11.31
CA GLY A 103 5.14 -0.43 -11.28
C GLY A 103 6.07 0.79 -11.41
N THR A 104 7.15 0.65 -12.18
CA THR A 104 8.16 1.71 -12.39
C THR A 104 7.59 2.93 -13.10
N ARG A 105 6.56 2.76 -13.94
CA ARG A 105 5.83 3.90 -14.52
C ARG A 105 5.18 4.75 -13.43
N SER A 106 4.43 4.14 -12.53
CA SER A 106 3.78 4.87 -11.43
C SER A 106 4.81 5.51 -10.47
N LEU A 107 5.94 4.82 -10.24
CA LEU A 107 7.06 5.39 -9.48
C LEU A 107 7.54 6.69 -10.12
N THR A 108 7.85 6.64 -11.42
CA THR A 108 8.43 7.75 -12.18
C THR A 108 7.43 8.90 -12.38
N ALA A 109 6.18 8.58 -12.71
CA ALA A 109 5.10 9.52 -12.92
C ALA A 109 4.73 10.29 -11.64
N MET A 110 4.79 9.61 -10.48
CA MET A 110 4.54 10.26 -9.19
C MET A 110 5.58 11.32 -8.86
N TYR A 111 6.86 11.06 -9.14
CA TYR A 111 7.92 12.05 -8.96
C TYR A 111 7.67 13.33 -9.77
N GLY A 112 7.31 13.21 -11.06
CA GLY A 112 7.00 14.37 -11.88
C GLY A 112 5.74 15.11 -11.42
N SER A 113 4.70 14.39 -11.01
CA SER A 113 3.48 15.01 -10.47
C SER A 113 3.76 15.80 -9.18
N LEU A 114 4.54 15.23 -8.25
CA LEU A 114 4.94 15.90 -7.01
C LEU A 114 5.85 17.10 -7.29
N LEU A 115 6.73 17.02 -8.30
CA LEU A 115 7.56 18.14 -8.75
C LEU A 115 6.70 19.30 -9.25
N GLY A 116 5.67 19.01 -10.06
CA GLY A 116 4.72 20.01 -10.53
C GLY A 116 4.01 20.70 -9.36
N LEU A 117 3.55 19.92 -8.37
CA LEU A 117 2.94 20.47 -7.15
C LEU A 117 3.94 21.31 -6.33
N GLN A 118 5.22 20.93 -6.28
CA GLN A 118 6.25 21.71 -5.59
C GLN A 118 6.47 23.06 -6.26
N LYS A 119 6.58 23.08 -7.59
CA LYS A 119 6.75 24.32 -8.38
C LYS A 119 5.57 25.28 -8.24
N LEU A 120 4.35 24.74 -8.07
CA LEU A 120 3.15 25.52 -7.78
C LEU A 120 3.02 25.93 -6.30
N ASN A 121 3.97 25.56 -5.43
CA ASN A 121 3.91 25.73 -3.98
C ASN A 121 2.69 25.03 -3.32
N LEU A 122 2.15 23.99 -3.95
CA LEU A 122 0.94 23.28 -3.50
C LEU A 122 1.24 22.09 -2.57
N LEU A 123 2.48 21.59 -2.51
CA LEU A 123 2.81 20.44 -1.64
C LEU A 123 2.48 20.69 -0.16
N ASP A 124 2.71 21.91 0.33
CA ASP A 124 2.39 22.27 1.71
C ASP A 124 0.87 22.33 2.00
N CYS A 125 0.03 22.40 0.96
CA CYS A 125 -1.43 22.29 1.11
C CYS A 125 -1.90 20.84 1.32
N ILE A 126 -1.07 19.84 0.99
CA ILE A 126 -1.45 18.41 1.06
C ILE A 126 -1.31 17.91 2.49
N SER A 127 -2.35 17.27 3.03
CA SER A 127 -2.34 16.66 4.37
C SER A 127 -2.04 15.16 4.32
N TYR A 128 -2.52 14.47 3.29
CA TYR A 128 -2.38 13.01 3.14
C TYR A 128 -1.91 12.63 1.74
N ILE A 129 -1.09 11.60 1.65
CA ILE A 129 -0.74 10.94 0.38
C ILE A 129 -1.05 9.45 0.52
N GLY A 130 -2.08 9.00 -0.19
CA GLY A 130 -2.42 7.59 -0.35
C GLY A 130 -1.60 6.95 -1.47
N GLY A 131 -1.07 5.75 -1.23
CA GLY A 131 -0.30 4.99 -2.21
C GLY A 131 -0.58 3.49 -2.19
N LEU A 132 -0.40 2.88 -3.36
CA LEU A 132 -0.46 1.45 -3.60
C LEU A 132 0.55 1.04 -4.67
N SER A 133 0.90 -0.26 -4.69
CA SER A 133 1.75 -0.85 -5.71
C SER A 133 3.00 -0.02 -5.99
N GLY A 134 3.37 0.22 -7.25
CA GLY A 134 4.58 1.00 -7.59
C GLY A 134 4.69 2.41 -7.00
N THR A 135 3.58 3.06 -6.59
CA THR A 135 3.67 4.38 -5.92
C THR A 135 4.17 4.29 -4.49
N THR A 136 4.05 3.12 -3.84
CA THR A 136 4.65 2.90 -2.53
C THR A 136 6.17 2.90 -2.59
N TRP A 137 6.76 2.63 -3.76
CA TRP A 137 8.21 2.69 -3.97
C TRP A 137 8.71 4.14 -3.92
N THR A 138 8.01 5.07 -4.59
CA THR A 138 8.28 6.52 -4.52
C THR A 138 8.11 7.04 -3.10
N MET A 139 7.00 6.68 -2.44
CA MET A 139 6.74 7.12 -1.08
C MET A 139 7.77 6.55 -0.10
N ALA A 140 8.11 5.26 -0.17
CA ALA A 140 9.13 4.71 0.73
C ALA A 140 10.46 5.45 0.62
N ASN A 141 10.94 5.71 -0.59
CA ASN A 141 12.20 6.43 -0.85
C ASN A 141 12.15 7.88 -0.35
N LEU A 142 11.09 8.64 -0.71
CA LEU A 142 10.96 10.03 -0.28
C LEU A 142 10.93 10.18 1.25
N TYR A 143 10.24 9.27 1.95
CA TYR A 143 10.07 9.36 3.40
C TYR A 143 11.26 8.82 4.20
N GLU A 144 12.33 8.34 3.55
CA GLU A 144 13.65 8.17 4.19
C GLU A 144 14.21 9.53 4.65
N ASP A 145 13.89 10.61 3.94
CA ASP A 145 14.31 11.97 4.28
C ASP A 145 13.22 12.72 5.06
N ALA A 146 13.55 13.09 6.31
CA ALA A 146 12.65 13.80 7.21
C ALA A 146 12.11 15.12 6.66
N ASN A 147 12.76 15.74 5.66
CA ASN A 147 12.39 17.04 5.11
C ASN A 147 12.20 17.02 3.58
N TRP A 148 11.88 15.87 2.99
CA TRP A 148 11.85 15.69 1.53
C TRP A 148 11.01 16.74 0.79
N SER A 149 9.82 17.11 1.29
CA SER A 149 8.94 18.07 0.61
C SER A 149 9.44 19.52 0.67
N GLN A 150 10.36 19.79 1.61
CA GLN A 150 10.97 21.10 1.85
C GLN A 150 12.31 21.28 1.11
N LYS A 151 12.80 20.22 0.45
CA LYS A 151 14.01 20.24 -0.39
C LYS A 151 13.61 20.20 -1.87
N TYR A 152 14.54 20.56 -2.75
CA TYR A 152 14.34 20.42 -4.19
C TYR A 152 14.13 18.95 -4.57
N LEU A 153 12.95 18.61 -5.10
CA LEU A 153 12.63 17.24 -5.48
C LEU A 153 13.53 16.72 -6.61
N GLU A 154 14.15 17.60 -7.38
CA GLU A 154 15.08 17.25 -8.45
C GLU A 154 16.24 16.35 -7.98
N ASP A 155 16.71 16.52 -6.74
CA ASP A 155 17.77 15.67 -6.18
C ASP A 155 17.28 14.22 -5.98
N ALA A 156 16.07 14.06 -5.43
CA ALA A 156 15.44 12.75 -5.26
C ALA A 156 15.11 12.11 -6.63
N ILE A 157 14.65 12.92 -7.60
CA ILE A 157 14.38 12.48 -8.98
C ILE A 157 15.67 11.99 -9.64
N LYS A 158 16.79 12.66 -9.41
CA LYS A 158 18.09 12.25 -9.96
C LYS A 158 18.56 10.90 -9.40
N GLU A 159 18.36 10.66 -8.11
CA GLU A 159 18.69 9.34 -7.54
C GLU A 159 17.72 8.27 -8.07
N ALA A 160 16.42 8.56 -8.11
CA ALA A 160 15.43 7.66 -8.71
C ALA A 160 15.77 7.33 -10.18
N ARG A 161 16.21 8.32 -10.96
CA ARG A 161 16.67 8.14 -12.35
C ARG A 161 17.82 7.15 -12.42
N LYS A 162 18.86 7.34 -11.60
CA LYS A 162 20.02 6.43 -11.53
C LYS A 162 19.58 5.00 -11.21
N GLN A 163 18.66 4.82 -10.27
CA GLN A 163 18.18 3.49 -9.91
C GLN A 163 17.33 2.90 -11.03
N VAL A 164 16.37 3.62 -11.60
CA VAL A 164 15.48 3.11 -12.66
C VAL A 164 16.22 2.76 -13.96
N THR A 165 17.30 3.46 -14.31
CA THR A 165 18.04 3.22 -15.56
C THR A 165 19.15 2.18 -15.43
N LYS A 166 19.47 1.78 -14.20
CA LYS A 166 20.47 0.74 -13.91
C LYS A 166 19.96 -0.63 -14.39
N SER A 167 20.85 -1.40 -15.03
CA SER A 167 20.58 -2.79 -15.40
C SER A 167 20.16 -3.63 -14.20
N LYS A 168 19.04 -4.35 -14.33
CA LYS A 168 18.47 -5.21 -13.28
C LYS A 168 19.00 -6.63 -13.30
N ILE A 169 19.83 -6.98 -14.28
CA ILE A 169 20.40 -8.34 -14.41
C ILE A 169 21.21 -8.72 -13.15
N CYS A 170 21.91 -7.76 -12.54
CA CYS A 170 22.70 -8.02 -11.33
C CYS A 170 21.84 -8.45 -10.13
N CYS A 171 20.57 -8.04 -10.06
CA CYS A 171 19.64 -8.42 -8.99
C CYS A 171 19.36 -9.94 -8.96
N PHE A 172 19.72 -10.67 -10.03
CA PHE A 172 19.56 -12.11 -10.16
C PHE A 172 20.91 -12.86 -10.20
N SER A 173 22.00 -12.18 -9.84
CA SER A 173 23.32 -12.80 -9.70
C SER A 173 23.38 -13.77 -8.53
N LEU A 174 24.31 -14.74 -8.56
CA LEU A 174 24.48 -15.73 -7.49
C LEU A 174 24.68 -15.09 -6.10
N ASP A 175 25.34 -13.94 -6.02
CA ASP A 175 25.57 -13.26 -4.74
C ASP A 175 24.29 -12.62 -4.21
N CYS A 176 23.46 -12.02 -5.08
CA CYS A 176 22.15 -11.53 -4.70
C CYS A 176 21.21 -12.68 -4.28
N LEU A 177 21.23 -13.80 -4.99
CA LEU A 177 20.42 -14.98 -4.63
C LEU A 177 20.81 -15.57 -3.26
N LYS A 178 22.11 -15.64 -2.96
CA LYS A 178 22.61 -16.04 -1.64
C LYS A 178 22.17 -15.05 -0.57
N TYR A 179 22.23 -13.75 -0.86
CA TYR A 179 21.73 -12.72 0.05
C TYR A 179 20.24 -12.93 0.35
N TYR A 180 19.40 -13.10 -0.68
CA TYR A 180 17.96 -13.32 -0.47
C TYR A 180 17.67 -14.57 0.36
N TYR A 181 18.36 -15.67 0.05
CA TYR A 181 18.22 -16.90 0.82
C TYR A 181 18.58 -16.70 2.30
N ASN A 182 19.71 -16.05 2.56
CA ASN A 182 20.20 -15.82 3.92
C ASN A 182 19.27 -14.89 4.72
N ASP A 183 18.79 -13.81 4.12
CA ASP A 183 17.91 -12.84 4.78
C ASP A 183 16.54 -13.47 5.09
N LEU A 184 15.97 -14.26 4.15
CA LEU A 184 14.73 -15.01 4.39
C LEU A 184 14.90 -16.09 5.47
N MET A 185 16.06 -16.75 5.53
CA MET A 185 16.38 -17.70 6.59
C MET A 185 16.49 -17.02 7.96
N GLU A 186 17.08 -15.83 8.02
CA GLU A 186 17.14 -15.02 9.24
C GLU A 186 15.73 -14.60 9.69
N ARG A 187 14.91 -14.07 8.77
CA ARG A 187 13.50 -13.75 9.00
C ARG A 187 12.70 -14.94 9.54
N THR A 188 12.94 -16.14 9.01
CA THR A 188 12.31 -17.37 9.50
C THR A 188 12.78 -17.73 10.92
N LYS A 189 14.07 -17.54 11.24
CA LYS A 189 14.61 -17.74 12.61
C LYS A 189 14.04 -16.74 13.61
N GLU A 190 13.77 -15.51 13.18
CA GLU A 190 13.07 -14.50 13.99
C GLU A 190 11.60 -14.88 14.26
N GLY A 191 11.07 -15.85 13.51
CA GLY A 191 9.73 -16.41 13.71
C GLY A 191 8.66 -15.79 12.82
N HIS A 192 9.06 -15.09 11.76
CA HIS A 192 8.15 -14.64 10.70
C HIS A 192 7.94 -15.76 9.67
N ASN A 193 6.74 -15.80 9.09
CA ASN A 193 6.48 -16.62 7.91
C ASN A 193 7.16 -15.97 6.70
N THR A 194 7.66 -16.80 5.78
CA THR A 194 8.26 -16.33 4.53
C THR A 194 7.49 -16.89 3.34
N SER A 195 7.31 -16.06 2.32
CA SER A 195 6.53 -16.32 1.12
C SER A 195 7.30 -15.87 -0.13
N PHE A 196 6.75 -16.14 -1.31
CA PHE A 196 7.29 -15.57 -2.54
C PHE A 196 7.21 -14.04 -2.57
N ILE A 197 6.18 -13.44 -1.96
CA ILE A 197 6.07 -11.99 -1.82
C ILE A 197 7.23 -11.40 -0.99
N ASP A 198 7.69 -12.12 0.04
CA ASP A 198 8.86 -11.68 0.83
C ASP A 198 10.14 -11.67 -0.03
N LEU A 199 10.33 -12.68 -0.88
CA LEU A 199 11.42 -12.70 -1.86
C LEU A 199 11.31 -11.53 -2.84
N TRP A 200 10.10 -11.23 -3.34
CA TRP A 200 9.86 -10.09 -4.21
C TRP A 200 10.22 -8.76 -3.55
N GLY A 201 9.97 -8.61 -2.25
CA GLY A 201 10.43 -7.44 -1.48
C GLY A 201 11.95 -7.24 -1.51
N LEU A 202 12.73 -8.31 -1.38
CA LEU A 202 14.20 -8.25 -1.47
C LEU A 202 14.71 -7.98 -2.88
N VAL A 203 13.97 -8.44 -3.90
CA VAL A 203 14.25 -8.11 -5.29
C VAL A 203 14.00 -6.62 -5.55
N ILE A 204 12.88 -6.06 -5.05
CA ILE A 204 12.60 -4.61 -5.13
C ILE A 204 13.70 -3.79 -4.44
N GLU A 205 14.10 -4.18 -3.23
CA GLU A 205 15.22 -3.55 -2.52
C GLU A 205 16.47 -3.52 -3.39
N SER A 206 16.84 -4.65 -4.01
CA SER A 206 18.02 -4.73 -4.87
C SER A 206 17.87 -3.98 -6.19
N MET A 207 16.64 -3.74 -6.64
CA MET A 207 16.33 -2.95 -7.84
C MET A 207 16.39 -1.44 -7.57
N LEU A 208 16.02 -1.00 -6.36
CA LEU A 208 15.84 0.41 -6.01
C LEU A 208 16.94 0.96 -5.11
N HIS A 209 17.73 0.10 -4.47
CA HIS A 209 18.81 0.48 -3.56
C HIS A 209 20.10 -0.26 -3.91
N ASP A 210 21.23 0.43 -3.76
CA ASP A 210 22.56 -0.15 -4.02
C ASP A 210 23.07 -1.00 -2.82
N LYS A 211 22.40 -0.92 -1.67
CA LYS A 211 22.74 -1.58 -0.42
C LYS A 211 21.46 -2.06 0.26
N LYS A 212 21.62 -2.98 1.22
CA LYS A 212 20.54 -3.39 2.11
C LYS A 212 19.89 -2.17 2.76
N ASP A 213 18.58 -2.08 2.64
CA ASP A 213 17.77 -1.06 3.25
C ASP A 213 17.25 -1.56 4.61
N GLU A 214 17.69 -0.93 5.68
CA GLU A 214 17.31 -1.30 7.06
C GLU A 214 16.12 -0.49 7.58
N HIS A 215 15.59 0.44 6.78
CA HIS A 215 14.48 1.28 7.19
C HIS A 215 13.19 0.48 7.38
N ARG A 216 12.35 1.02 8.26
CA ARG A 216 11.06 0.47 8.65
C ARG A 216 9.98 1.53 8.49
N LEU A 217 8.72 1.09 8.49
CA LEU A 217 7.61 2.02 8.36
C LEU A 217 7.50 2.96 9.58
N SER A 218 7.84 2.48 10.78
CA SER A 218 7.86 3.36 11.96
C SER A 218 8.93 4.44 11.90
N ASP A 219 10.04 4.24 11.17
CA ASP A 219 11.10 5.25 11.02
C ASP A 219 10.59 6.50 10.29
N GLN A 220 9.59 6.35 9.41
CA GLN A 220 8.98 7.47 8.68
C GLN A 220 8.28 8.49 9.58
N ARG A 221 8.05 8.18 10.87
CA ARG A 221 7.57 9.16 11.88
C ARG A 221 8.44 10.41 11.90
N GLN A 222 9.75 10.26 11.70
CA GLN A 222 10.69 11.39 11.63
C GLN A 222 10.31 12.42 10.54
N ALA A 223 9.67 11.96 9.47
CA ALA A 223 9.25 12.78 8.34
C ALA A 223 7.88 13.44 8.55
N VAL A 224 7.09 13.04 9.55
CA VAL A 224 5.72 13.54 9.73
C VAL A 224 5.46 14.14 11.11
N ASP A 225 6.27 13.83 12.13
CA ASP A 225 6.00 14.25 13.51
C ASP A 225 5.98 15.77 13.72
N ASN A 226 6.58 16.57 12.84
CA ASN A 226 6.48 18.03 12.88
C ASN A 226 5.44 18.61 11.91
N GLY A 227 4.71 17.77 11.18
CA GLY A 227 3.76 18.18 10.14
C GLY A 227 4.44 18.74 8.88
N GLN A 228 5.75 18.54 8.73
CA GLN A 228 6.56 19.12 7.66
C GLN A 228 6.32 18.45 6.29
N ASN A 229 5.91 17.18 6.27
CA ASN A 229 5.47 16.47 5.08
C ASN A 229 4.00 16.02 5.25
N PRO A 230 3.28 15.72 4.17
CA PRO A 230 1.99 15.01 4.25
C PRO A 230 2.15 13.66 4.96
N LEU A 231 1.07 13.10 5.53
CA LEU A 231 1.10 11.75 6.11
C LEU A 231 1.02 10.70 4.98
N PRO A 232 1.97 9.75 4.90
CA PRO A 232 1.90 8.66 3.94
C PRO A 232 0.94 7.60 4.45
N ILE A 233 0.03 7.16 3.59
CA ILE A 233 -0.90 6.07 3.86
C ILE A 233 -0.73 5.04 2.76
N TYR A 234 -0.31 3.83 3.14
CA TYR A 234 -0.18 2.70 2.24
C TYR A 234 -1.37 1.75 2.41
N VAL A 235 -1.78 1.09 1.33
CA VAL A 235 -3.00 0.28 1.31
C VAL A 235 -2.71 -1.14 0.84
N ALA A 236 -3.37 -2.12 1.48
CA ALA A 236 -3.38 -3.51 1.05
C ALA A 236 -4.79 -4.11 1.18
N ILE A 237 -5.00 -5.25 0.52
CA ILE A 237 -6.21 -6.07 0.70
C ILE A 237 -5.84 -7.35 1.43
N ASN A 238 -6.63 -7.71 2.45
CA ASN A 238 -6.63 -9.04 3.04
C ASN A 238 -7.58 -9.97 2.28
N LEU A 239 -7.03 -11.07 1.78
CA LEU A 239 -7.75 -12.18 1.18
C LEU A 239 -7.77 -13.38 2.12
N LYS A 240 -8.61 -14.37 1.82
CA LYS A 240 -8.67 -15.62 2.58
C LYS A 240 -8.69 -16.80 1.63
N SER A 241 -7.84 -17.80 1.86
CA SER A 241 -7.65 -18.98 1.00
C SER A 241 -8.93 -19.75 0.69
N ASN A 242 -9.87 -19.76 1.62
CA ASN A 242 -11.11 -20.51 1.48
C ASN A 242 -12.17 -19.77 0.65
N TYR A 243 -11.87 -18.55 0.20
CA TYR A 243 -12.80 -17.67 -0.50
C TYR A 243 -12.11 -17.05 -1.72
N SER A 244 -12.86 -16.83 -2.79
CA SER A 244 -12.35 -16.02 -3.90
C SER A 244 -12.20 -14.55 -3.45
N ALA A 245 -11.37 -13.77 -4.14
CA ALA A 245 -11.24 -12.34 -3.89
C ALA A 245 -12.57 -11.57 -4.08
N GLN A 246 -13.49 -12.12 -4.89
CA GLN A 246 -14.86 -11.60 -5.03
C GLN A 246 -15.75 -11.94 -3.83
N ALA A 247 -15.51 -13.06 -3.15
CA ALA A 247 -16.31 -13.54 -2.03
C ALA A 247 -15.86 -12.98 -0.67
N PHE A 248 -14.59 -12.61 -0.51
CA PHE A 248 -14.07 -12.01 0.73
C PHE A 248 -12.88 -11.10 0.45
N ARG A 249 -12.92 -9.89 1.02
CA ARG A 249 -11.82 -8.91 1.00
C ARG A 249 -11.98 -7.90 2.13
N GLU A 250 -10.86 -7.38 2.62
CA GLU A 250 -10.86 -6.34 3.66
C GLU A 250 -9.73 -5.35 3.40
N TRP A 251 -10.04 -4.06 3.52
CA TRP A 251 -9.07 -2.99 3.39
C TRP A 251 -8.20 -2.86 4.64
N LEU A 252 -6.89 -2.86 4.44
CA LEU A 252 -5.91 -2.53 5.47
C LEU A 252 -5.22 -1.23 5.10
N GLU A 253 -5.06 -0.38 6.11
CA GLU A 253 -4.25 0.82 6.02
C GLU A 253 -2.96 0.65 6.83
N PHE A 254 -1.89 1.26 6.32
CA PHE A 254 -0.59 1.31 6.95
C PHE A 254 -0.14 2.75 6.99
N THR A 255 0.19 3.22 8.18
CA THR A 255 0.77 4.54 8.40
C THR A 255 2.04 4.38 9.23
N PRO A 256 2.88 5.43 9.37
CA PRO A 256 3.98 5.39 10.32
C PRO A 256 3.52 5.16 11.77
N TYR A 257 2.25 5.47 12.11
CA TYR A 257 1.71 5.39 13.46
C TYR A 257 1.05 4.04 13.77
N GLU A 258 0.06 3.66 12.97
CA GLU A 258 -0.70 2.43 13.15
C GLU A 258 -0.96 1.69 11.83
N VAL A 259 -1.15 0.38 11.95
CA VAL A 259 -1.66 -0.52 10.91
C VAL A 259 -3.04 -1.01 11.34
N GLY A 260 -4.04 -0.85 10.48
CA GLY A 260 -5.43 -1.04 10.86
C GLY A 260 -6.31 -1.72 9.83
N LEU A 261 -7.28 -2.49 10.32
CA LEU A 261 -8.40 -3.02 9.53
C LEU A 261 -9.56 -2.03 9.59
N LEU A 262 -9.89 -1.41 8.45
CA LEU A 262 -10.91 -0.35 8.39
C LEU A 262 -12.27 -0.83 8.90
N LYS A 263 -12.68 -2.04 8.49
CA LYS A 263 -13.96 -2.66 8.80
C LYS A 263 -14.21 -2.83 10.31
N TYR A 264 -13.16 -3.19 11.06
CA TYR A 264 -13.31 -3.50 12.49
C TYR A 264 -12.98 -2.34 13.41
N GLY A 265 -12.41 -1.25 12.87
CA GLY A 265 -11.85 -0.18 13.69
C GLY A 265 -10.79 -0.74 14.65
N ALA A 266 -10.00 -1.71 14.20
CA ALA A 266 -8.98 -2.37 15.01
C ALA A 266 -7.61 -2.10 14.41
N SER A 267 -6.71 -1.57 15.22
CA SER A 267 -5.37 -1.17 14.79
C SER A 267 -4.31 -1.54 15.80
N VAL A 268 -3.09 -1.77 15.32
CA VAL A 268 -1.90 -1.96 16.16
C VAL A 268 -0.87 -0.89 15.81
N ARG A 269 0.02 -0.57 16.74
CA ARG A 269 1.18 0.28 16.42
C ARG A 269 2.00 -0.37 15.31
N THR A 270 2.53 0.43 14.39
CA THR A 270 3.23 -0.06 13.21
C THR A 270 4.37 -1.03 13.51
N GLU A 271 5.18 -0.75 14.53
CA GLU A 271 6.30 -1.60 14.94
C GLU A 271 5.87 -2.95 15.55
N HIS A 272 4.58 -3.10 15.84
CA HIS A 272 4.00 -4.33 16.37
C HIS A 272 3.32 -5.18 15.29
N PHE A 273 3.15 -4.65 14.08
CA PHE A 273 2.58 -5.40 12.97
C PHE A 273 3.47 -6.62 12.64
N GLY A 274 2.84 -7.79 12.52
CA GLY A 274 3.52 -9.08 12.37
C GLY A 274 3.78 -9.81 13.70
N SER A 275 3.65 -9.16 14.85
CA SER A 275 3.66 -9.84 16.17
C SER A 275 2.39 -10.67 16.37
N GLN A 276 2.42 -11.65 17.27
CA GLN A 276 1.26 -12.50 17.56
C GLN A 276 0.40 -11.88 18.66
N PHE A 277 -0.91 -11.88 18.46
CA PHE A 277 -1.90 -11.37 19.40
C PHE A 277 -2.96 -12.42 19.72
N PHE A 278 -3.57 -12.27 20.89
CA PHE A 278 -4.76 -13.01 21.30
C PHE A 278 -5.63 -12.13 22.21
N MET A 279 -6.92 -12.01 21.90
CA MET A 279 -7.87 -11.15 22.63
C MET A 279 -7.35 -9.72 22.87
N GLY A 280 -6.75 -9.13 21.82
CA GLY A 280 -6.24 -7.76 21.84
C GLY A 280 -4.93 -7.56 22.60
N ARG A 281 -4.30 -8.62 23.10
CA ARG A 281 -3.01 -8.56 23.81
C ARG A 281 -1.92 -9.25 23.03
N MET A 282 -0.73 -8.69 23.04
CA MET A 282 0.43 -9.26 22.39
C MET A 282 0.92 -10.48 23.17
N VAL A 283 0.90 -11.65 22.54
CA VAL A 283 1.37 -12.90 23.15
C VAL A 283 2.82 -13.18 22.81
N LYS A 284 3.28 -12.76 21.62
CA LYS A 284 4.67 -12.88 21.18
C LYS A 284 5.04 -11.65 20.37
N LYS A 285 5.97 -10.86 20.89
CA LYS A 285 6.57 -9.74 20.18
C LYS A 285 7.59 -10.27 19.16
N LEU A 286 7.46 -9.84 17.91
CA LEU A 286 8.45 -10.05 16.86
C LEU A 286 9.14 -8.73 16.51
N SER A 287 10.24 -8.81 15.76
CA SER A 287 10.91 -7.65 15.15
C SER A 287 9.95 -6.94 14.19
N GLU A 288 10.09 -5.61 14.10
CA GLU A 288 9.39 -4.86 13.08
C GLU A 288 9.93 -5.26 11.69
N THR A 289 9.01 -5.48 10.75
CA THR A 289 9.35 -5.86 9.39
C THR A 289 9.96 -4.69 8.62
N ARG A 290 11.09 -4.93 7.93
CA ARG A 290 11.75 -3.95 7.06
C ARG A 290 10.81 -3.49 5.94
N ILE A 291 10.95 -2.25 5.51
CA ILE A 291 10.04 -1.62 4.55
C ILE A 291 10.02 -2.34 3.20
N CYS A 292 11.13 -2.96 2.78
CA CYS A 292 11.20 -3.73 1.54
C CYS A 292 10.21 -4.90 1.48
N TYR A 293 9.98 -5.60 2.59
CA TYR A 293 8.96 -6.65 2.69
C TYR A 293 7.53 -6.07 2.58
N MET A 294 7.30 -4.87 3.12
CA MET A 294 6.03 -4.17 2.95
C MET A 294 5.84 -3.69 1.50
N GLN A 295 6.88 -3.17 0.85
CA GLN A 295 6.84 -2.83 -0.58
C GLN A 295 6.53 -4.06 -1.44
N GLY A 296 7.14 -5.22 -1.11
CA GLY A 296 6.80 -6.50 -1.72
C GLY A 296 5.32 -6.84 -1.59
N MET A 297 4.74 -6.68 -0.39
CA MET A 297 3.31 -6.88 -0.13
C MET A 297 2.42 -5.90 -0.90
N TRP A 298 2.70 -4.60 -0.82
CA TRP A 298 1.89 -3.56 -1.46
C TRP A 298 1.95 -3.61 -2.98
N SER A 299 2.99 -4.24 -3.55
CA SER A 299 3.20 -4.41 -5.00
C SER A 299 3.24 -5.89 -5.44
N SER A 300 2.54 -6.76 -4.72
CA SER A 300 2.55 -8.20 -4.99
C SER A 300 1.89 -8.61 -6.31
N ILE A 301 1.21 -7.71 -7.03
CA ILE A 301 0.66 -8.01 -8.35
C ILE A 301 1.74 -8.49 -9.33
N PHE A 302 2.96 -7.98 -9.18
CA PHE A 302 4.13 -8.38 -9.97
C PHE A 302 4.67 -9.75 -9.58
N SER A 303 4.44 -10.19 -8.34
CA SER A 303 5.09 -11.39 -7.81
C SER A 303 4.61 -12.66 -8.53
N ILE A 304 3.38 -12.70 -9.01
CA ILE A 304 2.83 -13.86 -9.76
C ILE A 304 3.55 -14.01 -11.10
N ASP A 305 3.68 -12.92 -11.86
CA ASP A 305 4.40 -12.92 -13.14
C ASP A 305 5.88 -13.27 -12.94
N VAL A 306 6.52 -12.67 -11.92
CA VAL A 306 7.92 -12.94 -11.60
C VAL A 306 8.10 -14.42 -11.26
N MET A 307 7.27 -14.98 -10.38
CA MET A 307 7.32 -16.41 -10.02
C MET A 307 7.19 -17.32 -11.24
N TYR A 308 6.24 -17.01 -12.12
CA TYR A 308 5.99 -17.82 -13.32
C TYR A 308 7.14 -17.74 -14.33
N VAL A 309 7.68 -16.55 -14.60
CA VAL A 309 8.84 -16.37 -15.50
C VAL A 309 10.09 -17.01 -14.89
N TRP A 310 10.29 -16.87 -13.59
CA TRP A 310 11.44 -17.41 -12.86
C TRP A 310 11.45 -18.93 -12.84
N ASN A 311 10.30 -19.57 -12.64
CA ASN A 311 10.18 -21.03 -12.72
C ASN A 311 10.51 -21.61 -14.09
N LEU A 312 10.38 -20.81 -15.16
CA LEU A 312 10.63 -21.24 -16.54
C LEU A 312 12.06 -20.93 -17.01
N ALA A 313 12.81 -20.11 -16.28
CA ALA A 313 14.13 -19.62 -16.68
C ALA A 313 15.26 -20.61 -16.31
N ALA A 314 16.23 -20.77 -17.22
CA ALA A 314 17.40 -21.62 -17.00
C ALA A 314 18.54 -20.93 -16.21
N ASP A 315 18.67 -19.60 -16.36
CA ASP A 315 19.65 -18.74 -15.70
C ASP A 315 19.15 -17.27 -15.68
N SER A 316 19.98 -16.33 -15.18
CA SER A 316 19.61 -14.90 -15.06
C SER A 316 19.42 -14.19 -16.39
N GLU A 317 20.17 -14.57 -17.43
CA GLU A 317 20.03 -13.97 -18.77
C GLU A 317 18.77 -14.49 -19.46
N ASP A 318 18.47 -15.79 -19.32
CA ASP A 318 17.22 -16.39 -19.80
C ASP A 318 16.01 -15.84 -19.03
N PHE A 319 16.11 -15.66 -17.71
CA PHE A 319 15.07 -14.97 -16.93
C PHE A 319 14.81 -13.59 -17.49
N TRP A 320 15.87 -12.78 -17.65
CA TRP A 320 15.73 -11.42 -18.14
C TRP A 320 15.15 -11.39 -19.56
N CYS A 321 15.64 -12.25 -20.45
CA CYS A 321 15.12 -12.39 -21.81
C CYS A 321 13.63 -12.78 -21.82
N ARG A 322 13.19 -13.67 -20.93
CA ARG A 322 11.78 -14.09 -20.83
C ARG A 322 10.89 -13.03 -20.17
N TRP A 323 11.43 -12.30 -19.20
CA TRP A 323 10.76 -11.20 -18.51
C TRP A 323 10.51 -10.04 -19.47
N THR A 324 11.51 -9.70 -20.28
CA THR A 324 11.45 -8.57 -21.23
C THR A 324 10.94 -8.95 -22.62
N ARG A 325 10.54 -10.20 -22.88
CA ARG A 325 10.00 -10.61 -24.18
C ARG A 325 8.52 -10.24 -24.29
N ASP A 326 8.17 -9.57 -25.40
CA ASP A 326 6.80 -9.28 -25.79
C ASP A 326 5.97 -10.57 -25.84
N ARG A 327 5.16 -10.83 -24.81
CA ARG A 327 4.00 -11.71 -25.00
C ARG A 327 3.00 -10.87 -25.78
N VAL A 328 2.93 -11.10 -27.10
CA VAL A 328 1.98 -10.54 -28.09
C VAL A 328 0.50 -10.83 -27.79
N LYS A 329 0.17 -11.15 -26.54
CA LYS A 329 -1.17 -11.10 -25.97
C LYS A 329 -1.08 -10.31 -24.68
N ASP A 330 -0.97 -8.99 -24.80
CA ASP A 330 -1.59 -8.11 -23.82
C ASP A 330 -3.09 -8.44 -23.88
N ILE A 331 -3.49 -9.37 -23.01
CA ILE A 331 -4.87 -9.47 -22.58
C ILE A 331 -5.20 -8.04 -22.17
N ALA A 332 -6.23 -7.46 -22.79
CA ALA A 332 -6.77 -6.16 -22.42
C ALA A 332 -6.64 -5.99 -20.91
N GLU A 333 -6.11 -4.85 -20.47
CA GLU A 333 -5.87 -4.47 -19.06
C GLU A 333 -7.18 -4.37 -18.27
N GLU A 334 -8.02 -5.40 -18.35
CA GLU A 334 -8.95 -5.78 -17.32
C GLU A 334 -8.13 -6.31 -16.14
N PRO A 335 -8.50 -5.96 -14.89
CA PRO A 335 -7.90 -6.58 -13.74
C PRO A 335 -8.00 -8.10 -13.90
N PHE A 336 -6.90 -8.81 -13.66
CA PHE A 336 -6.79 -10.27 -13.68
C PHE A 336 -7.72 -10.88 -12.62
N LEU A 337 -9.03 -10.82 -12.83
CA LEU A 337 -10.08 -11.28 -11.92
C LEU A 337 -10.24 -12.81 -11.94
N SER A 338 -9.47 -13.52 -12.77
CA SER A 338 -9.65 -14.97 -12.99
C SER A 338 -8.55 -15.86 -12.42
N VAL A 339 -7.48 -15.32 -11.85
CA VAL A 339 -6.42 -16.15 -11.24
C VAL A 339 -6.59 -16.12 -9.73
N ASN A 340 -7.02 -17.24 -9.16
CA ASN A 340 -6.96 -17.46 -7.72
C ASN A 340 -5.47 -17.36 -7.30
N PRO A 341 -5.05 -16.43 -6.42
CA PRO A 341 -3.64 -16.28 -6.05
C PRO A 341 -3.06 -17.52 -5.32
N TYR A 342 -3.92 -18.50 -5.01
CA TYR A 342 -3.56 -19.80 -4.43
C TYR A 342 -3.40 -20.93 -5.48
N GLU A 343 -3.73 -20.71 -6.76
CA GLU A 343 -3.62 -21.72 -7.83
C GLU A 343 -2.46 -21.38 -8.78
N VAL A 344 -1.49 -22.28 -8.90
CA VAL A 344 -0.39 -22.21 -9.87
C VAL A 344 -0.39 -23.50 -10.69
N ASP A 345 -0.44 -23.38 -12.02
CA ASP A 345 -0.38 -24.53 -12.92
C ASP A 345 0.95 -25.29 -12.78
N THR A 346 0.86 -26.61 -12.63
CA THR A 346 2.01 -27.53 -12.68
C THR A 346 2.70 -27.47 -14.04
N CYS A 347 4.01 -27.18 -14.08
CA CYS A 347 4.76 -27.11 -15.34
C CYS A 347 6.05 -27.96 -15.37
N LEU A 348 6.47 -28.22 -16.61
CA LEU A 348 7.32 -29.32 -17.09
C LEU A 348 8.82 -29.20 -16.72
N PHE A 349 9.45 -30.37 -16.51
CA PHE A 349 10.84 -30.59 -16.14
C PHE A 349 11.86 -30.20 -17.24
N THR A 350 12.83 -29.34 -16.92
CA THR A 350 14.04 -29.07 -17.73
C THR A 350 15.33 -29.35 -16.94
N PRO A 351 16.46 -29.67 -17.60
CA PRO A 351 17.69 -30.13 -16.93
C PRO A 351 18.37 -29.03 -16.08
N SER A 352 18.98 -29.43 -14.96
CA SER A 352 19.48 -28.56 -13.90
C SER A 352 20.86 -27.93 -14.17
N SER A 353 20.96 -26.60 -14.11
CA SER A 353 22.20 -25.84 -13.92
C SER A 353 22.41 -25.53 -12.43
N VAL A 354 23.61 -25.10 -12.00
CA VAL A 354 23.90 -24.73 -10.59
C VAL A 354 23.10 -23.51 -10.14
N LEU A 355 22.83 -22.58 -11.06
CA LEU A 355 21.90 -21.48 -10.85
C LEU A 355 20.49 -22.03 -10.65
N SER A 356 19.99 -22.92 -11.53
CA SER A 356 18.62 -23.43 -11.42
C SER A 356 18.38 -24.31 -10.18
N SER A 357 19.40 -24.97 -9.62
CA SER A 357 19.28 -25.66 -8.32
C SER A 357 19.19 -24.67 -7.15
N THR A 358 20.07 -23.67 -7.10
CA THR A 358 20.05 -22.63 -6.04
C THR A 358 18.73 -21.84 -6.09
N LEU A 359 18.23 -21.58 -7.30
CA LEU A 359 16.94 -20.94 -7.53
C LEU A 359 15.78 -21.79 -7.01
N ARG A 360 15.82 -23.09 -7.28
CA ARG A 360 14.82 -24.02 -6.73
C ARG A 360 14.84 -23.95 -5.21
N ASP A 361 16.00 -23.98 -4.56
CA ASP A 361 16.08 -23.92 -3.09
C ASP A 361 15.49 -22.62 -2.50
N VAL A 362 15.65 -21.49 -3.21
CA VAL A 362 15.04 -20.20 -2.85
C VAL A 362 13.50 -20.20 -3.03
N LEU A 363 12.95 -21.02 -3.93
CA LEU A 363 11.51 -21.06 -4.23
C LEU A 363 10.76 -22.21 -3.54
N THR A 364 11.41 -23.35 -3.31
CA THR A 364 10.73 -24.58 -2.88
C THR A 364 10.14 -24.43 -1.49
N GLY A 365 8.90 -24.91 -1.32
CA GLY A 365 8.25 -25.02 -0.02
C GLY A 365 7.65 -23.73 0.56
N ARG A 366 7.60 -22.64 -0.22
CA ARG A 366 7.04 -21.35 0.24
C ARG A 366 5.64 -21.10 -0.30
N PRO A 367 4.72 -20.55 0.50
CA PRO A 367 3.44 -20.07 -0.01
C PRO A 367 3.64 -18.87 -0.95
N THR A 368 2.72 -18.70 -1.90
CA THR A 368 2.76 -17.59 -2.86
C THR A 368 2.44 -16.24 -2.21
N ILE A 369 1.53 -16.24 -1.23
CA ILE A 369 1.03 -15.01 -0.57
C ILE A 369 1.72 -14.79 0.77
N ALA A 370 2.00 -13.52 1.11
CA ALA A 370 2.55 -13.13 2.38
C ALA A 370 1.49 -13.27 3.49
N GLN A 371 1.87 -13.98 4.54
CA GLN A 371 0.99 -14.26 5.67
C GLN A 371 1.52 -13.58 6.93
N TYR A 372 0.64 -12.86 7.62
CA TYR A 372 0.95 -12.15 8.85
C TYR A 372 0.04 -12.62 9.97
N PRO A 373 0.55 -12.77 11.21
CA PRO A 373 -0.30 -13.05 12.35
C PRO A 373 -1.44 -12.04 12.47
N ASN A 374 -2.65 -12.55 12.64
CA ASN A 374 -3.83 -11.70 12.70
C ASN A 374 -3.95 -11.04 14.07
N PHE A 375 -3.81 -9.71 14.11
CA PHE A 375 -3.87 -8.97 15.36
C PHE A 375 -5.28 -8.91 15.97
N ILE A 376 -6.34 -9.27 15.22
CA ILE A 376 -7.70 -9.40 15.78
C ILE A 376 -8.05 -10.82 16.26
N ARG A 377 -7.08 -11.73 16.31
CA ARG A 377 -7.30 -13.12 16.73
C ARG A 377 -7.88 -13.21 18.15
N GLY A 378 -8.85 -14.10 18.34
CA GLY A 378 -9.54 -14.33 19.61
C GLY A 378 -10.55 -13.25 20.04
N PHE A 379 -10.70 -12.16 19.28
CA PHE A 379 -11.82 -11.24 19.53
C PHE A 379 -13.16 -11.88 19.23
N GLN A 380 -14.23 -11.25 19.71
CA GLN A 380 -15.61 -11.61 19.44
C GLN A 380 -16.33 -10.39 18.89
N LEU A 381 -17.25 -10.61 17.95
CA LEU A 381 -18.09 -9.53 17.45
C LEU A 381 -19.16 -9.15 18.46
N HIS A 382 -19.39 -7.85 18.58
CA HIS A 382 -20.47 -7.32 19.39
C HIS A 382 -21.83 -7.72 18.79
N ASN A 383 -22.84 -7.99 19.63
CA ASN A 383 -24.18 -8.42 19.18
C ASN A 383 -24.86 -7.44 18.19
N LYS A 384 -24.44 -6.18 18.21
CA LYS A 384 -24.96 -5.09 17.37
C LYS A 384 -23.93 -4.56 16.37
N TYR A 385 -22.95 -5.38 15.97
CA TYR A 385 -21.88 -4.92 15.09
C TYR A 385 -22.41 -4.37 13.74
N LEU A 386 -23.53 -4.90 13.24
CA LEU A 386 -24.21 -4.40 12.03
C LEU A 386 -24.90 -3.03 12.22
N GLU A 387 -25.14 -2.60 13.46
CA GLU A 387 -25.65 -1.26 13.77
C GLU A 387 -24.51 -0.22 13.84
N SER A 388 -23.24 -0.66 13.85
CA SER A 388 -22.08 0.23 13.91
C SER A 388 -21.85 0.86 12.54
N GLU A 389 -22.01 2.18 12.46
CA GLU A 389 -21.75 2.97 11.24
C GLU A 389 -20.39 2.61 10.62
N GLY A 390 -19.32 2.60 11.44
CA GLY A 390 -17.97 2.29 10.95
C GLY A 390 -17.78 0.87 10.42
N PHE A 391 -18.55 -0.12 10.90
CA PHE A 391 -18.51 -1.47 10.35
C PHE A 391 -19.32 -1.55 9.06
N SER A 392 -20.52 -0.99 9.08
CA SER A 392 -21.47 -1.02 7.96
C SER A 392 -20.94 -0.29 6.72
N THR A 393 -20.17 0.78 6.88
CA THR A 393 -19.49 1.48 5.77
C THR A 393 -18.50 0.61 4.99
N TRP A 394 -17.93 -0.41 5.63
CA TRP A 394 -16.93 -1.30 5.02
C TRP A 394 -17.43 -2.74 4.93
N LYS A 395 -18.75 -2.92 5.03
CA LYS A 395 -19.41 -4.21 4.89
C LYS A 395 -19.51 -4.53 3.40
N ASP A 396 -18.54 -5.28 2.92
CA ASP A 396 -18.32 -5.51 1.49
C ASP A 396 -19.04 -6.76 0.98
N THR A 397 -19.12 -7.82 1.80
CA THR A 397 -19.56 -9.13 1.34
C THR A 397 -20.69 -9.71 2.19
N VAL A 398 -21.42 -10.68 1.62
CA VAL A 398 -22.48 -11.41 2.34
C VAL A 398 -21.92 -12.11 3.60
N ILE A 399 -20.65 -12.52 3.58
CA ILE A 399 -19.95 -13.12 4.71
C ILE A 399 -19.92 -12.19 5.92
N ASP A 400 -19.91 -10.87 5.69
CA ASP A 400 -19.90 -9.88 6.78
C ASP A 400 -21.18 -9.89 7.61
N SER A 401 -22.26 -10.53 7.12
CA SER A 401 -23.50 -10.72 7.88
C SER A 401 -23.47 -11.94 8.82
N PHE A 402 -22.39 -12.73 8.80
CA PHE A 402 -22.25 -13.95 9.59
C PHE A 402 -21.07 -13.82 10.57
N PRO A 403 -21.32 -13.45 11.84
CA PRO A 403 -20.24 -13.13 12.77
C PRO A 403 -19.32 -14.32 13.05
N ASN A 404 -19.87 -15.55 13.08
CA ASN A 404 -19.11 -16.79 13.20
C ASN A 404 -18.15 -17.01 12.03
N LYS A 405 -18.51 -16.61 10.81
CA LYS A 405 -17.62 -16.70 9.65
C LYS A 405 -16.51 -15.65 9.69
N LEU A 406 -16.81 -14.45 10.16
CA LEU A 406 -15.80 -13.43 10.41
C LEU A 406 -14.80 -13.83 11.51
N MET A 407 -15.27 -14.50 12.56
CA MET A 407 -14.36 -14.98 13.61
C MET A 407 -13.54 -16.19 13.15
N GLU A 408 -14.09 -17.07 12.31
CA GLU A 408 -13.34 -18.14 11.65
C GLU A 408 -12.21 -17.57 10.76
N THR A 409 -12.48 -16.49 10.01
CA THR A 409 -11.44 -15.82 9.22
C THR A 409 -10.43 -15.07 10.08
N ALA A 410 -10.84 -14.56 11.25
CA ALA A 410 -9.97 -13.88 12.22
C ALA A 410 -8.98 -14.82 12.93
N GLU A 411 -9.33 -16.11 13.09
CA GLU A 411 -8.40 -17.11 13.64
C GLU A 411 -7.26 -17.48 12.68
N ASN A 412 -7.47 -17.27 11.38
CA ASN A 412 -6.45 -17.48 10.36
C ASN A 412 -5.58 -16.22 10.18
N GLU A 413 -4.35 -16.43 9.71
CA GLU A 413 -3.41 -15.36 9.35
C GLU A 413 -4.00 -14.41 8.29
N LEU A 414 -3.53 -13.17 8.31
CA LEU A 414 -3.84 -12.16 7.30
C LEU A 414 -3.06 -12.50 6.03
N SER A 415 -3.76 -12.76 4.93
CA SER A 415 -3.12 -13.01 3.62
C SER A 415 -3.19 -11.72 2.82
N LEU A 416 -2.10 -10.96 2.83
CA LEU A 416 -2.10 -9.58 2.35
C LEU A 416 -1.51 -9.48 0.94
N VAL A 417 -2.20 -8.74 0.08
CA VAL A 417 -1.83 -8.54 -1.33
C VAL A 417 -2.05 -7.10 -1.77
N ASP A 418 -1.46 -6.78 -2.92
CA ASP A 418 -1.68 -5.53 -3.66
C ASP A 418 -3.18 -5.28 -3.91
N THR A 419 -3.60 -4.05 -3.67
CA THR A 419 -4.96 -3.58 -3.99
C THR A 419 -5.33 -3.72 -5.47
N GLY A 420 -4.36 -3.76 -6.38
CA GLY A 420 -4.54 -3.98 -7.82
C GLY A 420 -5.20 -5.32 -8.17
N PHE A 421 -5.22 -6.30 -7.24
CA PHE A 421 -6.02 -7.52 -7.37
C PHE A 421 -7.54 -7.29 -7.26
N PHE A 422 -7.96 -6.10 -6.79
CA PHE A 422 -9.36 -5.73 -6.65
C PHE A 422 -9.67 -4.44 -7.42
N ILE A 423 -9.22 -3.28 -6.91
CA ILE A 423 -9.39 -1.97 -7.53
C ILE A 423 -8.05 -1.25 -7.39
N ASN A 424 -7.50 -0.77 -8.51
CA ASN A 424 -6.21 -0.08 -8.56
C ASN A 424 -6.30 1.33 -7.97
N THR A 425 -6.49 1.46 -6.65
CA THR A 425 -6.68 2.75 -5.97
C THR A 425 -6.30 2.77 -4.49
N SER A 426 -6.01 3.97 -3.99
CA SER A 426 -5.68 4.26 -2.58
C SER A 426 -6.75 5.10 -1.86
N TYR A 427 -7.95 5.29 -2.45
CA TYR A 427 -9.03 6.05 -1.82
C TYR A 427 -9.51 5.56 -0.45
N PRO A 428 -9.67 4.25 -0.17
CA PRO A 428 -10.48 3.80 0.98
C PRO A 428 -10.03 4.37 2.33
N PRO A 429 -8.74 4.39 2.69
CA PRO A 429 -8.32 5.02 3.93
C PRO A 429 -8.57 6.54 3.96
N LEU A 430 -8.48 7.24 2.81
CA LEU A 430 -8.67 8.69 2.74
C LEU A 430 -10.13 9.10 3.00
N LEU A 431 -11.09 8.22 2.67
CA LEU A 431 -12.53 8.45 2.88
C LEU A 431 -13.05 7.87 4.21
N ARG A 432 -12.17 7.56 5.16
CA ARG A 432 -12.59 7.32 6.55
C ARG A 432 -13.35 8.55 7.05
N SER A 433 -14.50 8.34 7.68
CA SER A 433 -15.40 9.43 8.13
C SER A 433 -14.72 10.47 9.02
N LYS A 434 -13.66 10.10 9.75
CA LYS A 434 -12.91 11.01 10.64
C LYS A 434 -11.75 11.76 9.99
N ARG A 435 -11.41 11.47 8.72
CA ARG A 435 -10.42 12.24 7.95
C ARG A 435 -11.04 13.43 7.23
N GLU A 436 -12.34 13.44 6.97
CA GLU A 436 -13.10 14.60 6.44
C GLU A 436 -12.37 15.38 5.33
N VAL A 437 -11.84 14.65 4.34
CA VAL A 437 -11.08 15.23 3.22
C VAL A 437 -12.00 16.06 2.34
N ASP A 438 -11.59 17.30 2.02
CA ASP A 438 -12.38 18.23 1.20
C ASP A 438 -12.04 18.14 -0.28
N VAL A 439 -10.76 17.97 -0.60
CA VAL A 439 -10.24 17.96 -1.97
C VAL A 439 -9.31 16.77 -2.14
N ILE A 440 -9.53 16.00 -3.19
CA ILE A 440 -8.68 14.88 -3.56
C ILE A 440 -8.06 15.13 -4.93
N LEU A 441 -6.73 15.15 -4.99
CA LEU A 441 -5.99 15.06 -6.24
C LEU A 441 -5.79 13.57 -6.57
N HIS A 442 -6.52 13.08 -7.55
CA HIS A 442 -6.40 11.72 -8.06
C HIS A 442 -5.38 11.71 -9.20
N LEU A 443 -4.19 11.23 -8.89
CA LEU A 443 -3.10 11.05 -9.85
C LEU A 443 -3.12 9.62 -10.37
N ASN A 444 -3.65 9.42 -11.57
CA ASN A 444 -3.80 8.09 -12.15
C ASN A 444 -2.61 7.73 -13.04
N TYR A 445 -2.02 6.57 -12.77
CA TYR A 445 -0.86 6.02 -13.46
C TYR A 445 -1.15 4.63 -14.05
N SER A 446 -2.42 4.30 -14.22
CA SER A 446 -2.89 2.96 -14.57
C SER A 446 -2.50 2.57 -15.99
N GLY A 447 -2.30 1.26 -16.18
CA GLY A 447 -2.18 0.64 -17.50
C GLY A 447 -3.48 0.72 -18.26
N GLY A 448 -3.42 1.00 -19.56
CA GLY A 448 -4.59 0.97 -20.42
C GLY A 448 -5.61 2.03 -20.10
N SER A 449 -6.80 1.57 -19.71
CA SER A 449 -7.92 2.46 -19.44
C SER A 449 -7.61 3.37 -18.26
N GLN A 450 -7.47 4.66 -18.56
CA GLN A 450 -7.19 5.67 -17.56
C GLN A 450 -8.39 5.91 -16.63
N THR A 451 -9.62 5.69 -17.11
CA THR A 451 -10.85 5.97 -16.34
C THR A 451 -11.37 4.77 -15.57
N LEU A 452 -11.00 3.55 -15.95
CA LEU A 452 -11.53 2.32 -15.33
C LEU A 452 -11.38 2.28 -13.80
N PRO A 453 -10.21 2.58 -13.19
CA PRO A 453 -10.09 2.57 -11.73
C PRO A 453 -11.00 3.60 -11.04
N LEU A 454 -11.20 4.77 -11.67
CA LEU A 454 -12.11 5.80 -11.16
C LEU A 454 -13.57 5.36 -11.25
N ASP A 455 -13.97 4.76 -12.37
CA ASP A 455 -15.33 4.23 -12.56
C ASP A 455 -15.63 3.09 -11.56
N GLN A 456 -14.67 2.19 -11.36
CA GLN A 456 -14.78 1.07 -10.41
C GLN A 456 -14.91 1.54 -8.96
N ILE A 457 -14.08 2.49 -8.52
CA ILE A 457 -14.13 2.96 -7.14
C ILE A 457 -15.36 3.83 -6.87
N ALA A 458 -15.81 4.63 -7.85
CA ALA A 458 -17.05 5.38 -7.73
C ALA A 458 -18.26 4.44 -7.58
N LYS A 459 -18.29 3.34 -8.36
CA LYS A 459 -19.30 2.30 -8.20
C LYS A 459 -19.25 1.64 -6.82
N TYR A 460 -18.05 1.29 -6.36
CA TYR A 460 -17.85 0.71 -5.03
C TYR A 460 -18.35 1.63 -3.91
N PHE A 461 -18.03 2.93 -3.97
CA PHE A 461 -18.51 3.89 -2.97
C PHE A 461 -20.02 4.11 -3.01
N SER A 462 -20.62 4.10 -4.19
CA SER A 462 -22.08 4.12 -4.33
C SER A 462 -22.74 2.90 -3.65
N GLU A 463 -22.18 1.70 -3.85
CA GLU A 463 -22.68 0.45 -3.22
C GLU A 463 -22.48 0.42 -1.70
N GLN A 464 -21.44 1.09 -1.19
CA GLN A 464 -21.13 1.20 0.25
C GLN A 464 -21.76 2.44 0.92
N GLU A 465 -22.55 3.23 0.18
CA GLU A 465 -23.13 4.50 0.64
C GLU A 465 -22.09 5.51 1.17
N ILE A 466 -20.86 5.45 0.63
CA ILE A 466 -19.78 6.40 0.94
C ILE A 466 -19.97 7.66 0.08
N PRO A 467 -20.04 8.88 0.66
CA PRO A 467 -20.18 10.11 -0.10
C PRO A 467 -19.02 10.32 -1.09
N PHE A 468 -19.34 10.34 -2.38
CA PHE A 468 -18.38 10.52 -3.47
C PHE A 468 -19.05 11.23 -4.65
N PRO A 469 -18.40 12.16 -5.34
CA PRO A 469 -19.03 12.89 -6.43
C PRO A 469 -19.37 11.96 -7.61
N LYS A 470 -20.43 12.30 -8.34
CA LYS A 470 -20.77 11.63 -9.59
C LYS A 470 -19.68 11.84 -10.63
N ILE A 471 -19.23 10.74 -11.24
CA ILE A 471 -18.19 10.74 -12.26
C ILE A 471 -18.85 10.70 -13.63
N GLU A 472 -18.91 11.86 -14.30
CA GLU A 472 -19.44 12.00 -15.65
C GLU A 472 -18.37 12.56 -16.57
N ILE A 473 -17.88 11.73 -17.49
CA ILE A 473 -16.94 12.10 -18.56
C ILE A 473 -17.66 11.81 -19.88
N SER A 474 -17.71 12.80 -20.78
CA SER A 474 -18.37 12.63 -22.08
C SER A 474 -17.66 11.56 -22.92
N GLU A 475 -18.41 10.89 -23.81
CA GLU A 475 -17.83 9.87 -24.70
C GLU A 475 -16.69 10.44 -25.57
N GLU A 476 -16.84 11.69 -26.02
CA GLU A 476 -15.78 12.41 -26.77
C GLU A 476 -14.49 12.57 -25.94
N ASP A 477 -14.64 12.94 -24.66
CA ASP A 477 -13.50 13.06 -23.75
C ASP A 477 -12.94 11.68 -23.35
N ARG A 478 -13.75 10.61 -23.34
CA ARG A 478 -13.26 9.24 -23.11
C ARG A 478 -12.41 8.74 -24.27
N GLU A 479 -12.72 9.15 -25.50
CA GLU A 479 -11.87 8.87 -26.67
C GLU A 479 -10.58 9.71 -26.66
N ASN A 480 -10.66 10.96 -26.18
CA ASN A 480 -9.53 11.91 -26.15
C ASN A 480 -9.43 12.60 -24.78
N LEU A 481 -8.85 11.89 -23.81
CA LEU A 481 -8.75 12.39 -22.44
C LEU A 481 -7.85 13.62 -22.33
N LYS A 482 -8.33 14.62 -21.58
CA LYS A 482 -7.63 15.84 -21.18
C LYS A 482 -6.76 15.60 -19.95
N GLU A 483 -5.86 16.52 -19.64
CA GLU A 483 -4.93 16.35 -18.52
C GLU A 483 -5.58 16.45 -17.13
N CYS A 484 -6.76 17.07 -17.00
CA CYS A 484 -7.44 17.23 -15.72
C CYS A 484 -8.97 17.34 -15.87
N TYR A 485 -9.69 16.68 -14.97
CA TYR A 485 -11.13 16.76 -14.80
C TYR A 485 -11.47 17.13 -13.35
N VAL A 486 -12.52 17.92 -13.14
CA VAL A 486 -13.00 18.28 -11.80
C VAL A 486 -14.40 17.72 -11.61
N PHE A 487 -14.56 16.88 -10.60
CA PHE A 487 -15.85 16.31 -10.19
C PHE A 487 -16.27 16.92 -8.86
N GLU A 488 -17.49 17.41 -8.81
CA GLU A 488 -18.06 18.01 -7.63
C GLU A 488 -19.55 17.69 -7.52
N GLU A 489 -20.04 17.60 -6.29
CA GLU A 489 -21.47 17.42 -6.02
C GLU A 489 -21.90 18.48 -5.01
N ALA A 490 -22.54 19.55 -5.51
CA ALA A 490 -22.94 20.68 -4.68
C ALA A 490 -23.97 20.28 -3.60
N ASP A 491 -24.81 19.27 -3.88
CA ASP A 491 -25.88 18.81 -3.01
C ASP A 491 -25.41 17.86 -1.90
N SER A 492 -24.19 17.31 -2.02
CA SER A 492 -23.59 16.42 -1.01
C SER A 492 -22.40 17.10 -0.34
N PRO A 493 -22.62 17.84 0.77
CA PRO A 493 -21.52 18.50 1.46
C PRO A 493 -20.46 17.49 1.92
N GLN A 494 -20.83 16.28 2.30
CA GLN A 494 -19.85 15.30 2.78
C GLN A 494 -18.93 14.73 1.68
N ALA A 495 -19.30 14.87 0.40
CA ALA A 495 -18.48 14.40 -0.71
C ALA A 495 -17.30 15.34 -0.99
N PRO A 496 -16.08 14.82 -1.20
CA PRO A 496 -14.94 15.63 -1.58
C PRO A 496 -15.07 16.13 -3.03
N THR A 497 -14.44 17.27 -3.33
CA THR A 497 -14.14 17.64 -4.72
C THR A 497 -12.97 16.80 -5.21
N VAL A 498 -13.11 16.14 -6.36
CA VAL A 498 -12.08 15.27 -6.94
C VAL A 498 -11.50 15.93 -8.19
N LEU A 499 -10.19 16.18 -8.20
CA LEU A 499 -9.44 16.53 -9.40
C LEU A 499 -8.75 15.29 -9.94
N PHE A 500 -9.19 14.80 -11.09
CA PHE A 500 -8.68 13.60 -11.72
C PHE A 500 -7.67 13.94 -12.81
N PHE A 501 -6.45 13.44 -12.65
CA PHE A 501 -5.34 13.57 -13.58
C PHE A 501 -5.05 12.21 -14.22
N PRO A 502 -5.61 11.91 -15.40
CA PRO A 502 -5.22 10.72 -16.15
C PRO A 502 -3.79 10.85 -16.69
N LEU A 503 -3.09 9.74 -16.88
CA LEU A 503 -1.78 9.72 -17.52
C LEU A 503 -1.95 9.82 -19.04
N VAL A 504 -1.97 11.06 -19.55
CA VAL A 504 -2.19 11.36 -20.97
C VAL A 504 -1.13 12.31 -21.49
N ASN A 505 -0.80 12.16 -22.77
CA ASN A 505 0.03 13.11 -23.51
C ASN A 505 -0.84 13.91 -24.48
N ASP A 506 -1.64 14.82 -23.94
CA ASP A 506 -2.50 15.67 -24.77
C ASP A 506 -1.76 16.93 -25.25
N THR A 507 -1.75 18.03 -24.49
CA THR A 507 -1.15 19.28 -24.96
C THR A 507 0.38 19.27 -24.87
N PHE A 508 0.98 18.43 -24.01
CA PHE A 508 2.44 18.32 -23.86
C PHE A 508 3.20 17.95 -25.16
N LYS A 509 2.52 17.26 -26.09
CA LYS A 509 3.08 16.97 -27.43
C LYS A 509 3.43 18.23 -28.22
N LYS A 510 2.73 19.33 -27.96
CA LYS A 510 2.90 20.62 -28.64
C LYS A 510 3.61 21.66 -27.76
N TYR A 511 3.39 21.61 -26.44
CA TYR A 511 3.91 22.61 -25.50
C TYR A 511 5.00 22.02 -24.59
N LYS A 512 6.05 22.81 -24.29
CA LYS A 512 7.10 22.40 -23.34
C LYS A 512 6.88 22.90 -21.91
N ALA A 513 6.12 23.98 -21.79
CA ALA A 513 5.66 24.57 -20.54
C ALA A 513 4.27 25.19 -20.80
N PRO A 514 3.46 25.44 -19.76
CA PRO A 514 2.14 26.04 -19.95
C PRO A 514 2.20 27.32 -20.80
N GLY A 515 1.54 27.31 -21.96
CA GLY A 515 1.53 28.43 -22.90
C GLY A 515 2.80 28.62 -23.76
N VAL A 516 3.81 27.75 -23.65
CA VAL A 516 5.07 27.82 -24.41
C VAL A 516 5.16 26.68 -25.43
N GLU A 517 4.98 27.01 -26.71
CA GLU A 517 5.08 26.03 -27.81
C GLU A 517 6.51 25.53 -28.00
N ARG A 518 6.65 24.27 -28.44
CA ARG A 518 7.92 23.66 -28.81
C ARG A 518 8.40 24.17 -30.17
N SER A 519 9.71 24.32 -30.32
CA SER A 519 10.30 24.50 -31.65
C SER A 519 10.28 23.17 -32.43
N PRO A 520 10.42 23.19 -33.77
CA PRO A 520 10.49 21.96 -34.57
C PRO A 520 11.55 20.96 -34.10
N GLU A 521 12.67 21.44 -33.55
CA GLU A 521 13.77 20.63 -33.01
C GLU A 521 13.41 19.94 -31.69
N GLU A 522 12.55 20.56 -30.88
CA GLU A 522 12.13 20.07 -29.56
C GLU A 522 10.92 19.13 -29.62
N MET A 523 10.31 18.94 -30.80
CA MET A 523 9.09 18.13 -30.97
C MET A 523 9.28 16.66 -30.57
N ALA A 524 10.49 16.12 -30.68
CA ALA A 524 10.78 14.74 -30.29
C ALA A 524 10.66 14.51 -28.77
N GLU A 525 10.91 15.54 -27.95
CA GLU A 525 10.76 15.46 -26.49
C GLU A 525 9.29 15.38 -26.05
N GLY A 526 8.38 15.98 -26.82
CA GLY A 526 6.93 15.92 -26.57
C GLY A 526 6.30 14.58 -26.99
N LYS A 527 7.03 13.69 -27.67
CA LYS A 527 6.55 12.37 -28.06
C LYS A 527 6.75 11.38 -26.92
N VAL A 528 5.72 11.28 -26.08
CA VAL A 528 5.64 10.33 -24.96
C VAL A 528 4.42 9.45 -25.18
N ASP A 529 4.66 8.17 -25.46
CA ASP A 529 3.60 7.18 -25.68
C ASP A 529 3.30 6.47 -24.37
N VAL A 530 2.21 6.85 -23.71
CA VAL A 530 1.76 6.28 -22.42
C VAL A 530 0.53 5.39 -22.55
N SER A 531 0.01 5.21 -23.76
CA SER A 531 -1.31 4.60 -24.01
C SER A 531 -1.29 3.46 -25.02
N SER A 532 -0.28 3.37 -25.89
CA SER A 532 -0.24 2.29 -26.88
C SER A 532 0.25 0.97 -26.28
N ILE A 533 -0.06 -0.13 -26.96
CA ILE A 533 0.40 -1.49 -26.65
C ILE A 533 1.96 -1.57 -26.69
N LEU A 534 2.61 -0.73 -27.51
CA LEU A 534 4.07 -0.69 -27.64
C LEU A 534 4.69 0.40 -26.76
N SER A 535 3.93 0.95 -25.80
CA SER A 535 4.43 1.96 -24.88
C SER A 535 5.67 1.43 -24.13
N PRO A 536 6.75 2.22 -24.01
CA PRO A 536 7.91 1.83 -23.20
C PRO A 536 7.63 1.90 -21.69
N PHE A 537 6.42 2.28 -21.29
CA PHE A 537 6.01 2.43 -19.89
C PHE A 537 5.03 1.34 -19.46
N THR A 538 5.15 0.15 -20.04
CA THR A 538 4.31 -0.99 -19.63
C THR A 538 4.50 -1.31 -18.14
N THR A 539 3.47 -1.88 -17.53
CA THR A 539 3.48 -2.21 -16.10
C THR A 539 4.58 -3.20 -15.73
N ARG A 540 5.00 -4.08 -16.66
CA ARG A 540 6.08 -5.07 -16.47
C ARG A 540 7.47 -4.50 -16.63
N GLU A 541 7.60 -3.32 -17.23
CA GLU A 541 8.91 -2.72 -17.46
C GLU A 541 9.49 -2.20 -16.13
N VAL A 542 10.64 -2.74 -15.75
CA VAL A 542 11.33 -2.41 -14.50
C VAL A 542 12.60 -1.58 -14.72
N CYS A 543 12.98 -1.36 -15.99
CA CYS A 543 14.14 -0.56 -16.37
C CYS A 543 13.78 0.40 -17.52
N PHE A 544 13.99 1.71 -17.33
CA PHE A 544 13.79 2.68 -18.40
C PHE A 544 15.11 3.14 -19.01
N SER A 545 15.07 3.57 -20.26
CA SER A 545 16.13 4.43 -20.76
C SER A 545 16.09 5.77 -20.03
N GLU A 546 17.26 6.42 -19.95
CA GLU A 546 17.37 7.77 -19.41
C GLU A 546 16.39 8.76 -20.06
N GLU A 547 16.25 8.68 -21.39
CA GLU A 547 15.33 9.51 -22.16
C GLU A 547 13.87 9.26 -21.78
N ASN A 548 13.45 8.00 -21.65
CA ASN A 548 12.08 7.64 -21.31
C ASN A 548 11.73 8.07 -19.87
N PHE A 549 12.67 7.90 -18.93
CA PHE A 549 12.51 8.40 -17.57
C PHE A 549 12.28 9.92 -17.57
N ASP A 550 13.18 10.67 -18.22
CA ASP A 550 13.11 12.14 -18.26
C ASP A 550 11.82 12.62 -18.94
N LYS A 551 11.38 11.95 -20.01
CA LYS A 551 10.13 12.23 -20.72
C LYS A 551 8.90 12.05 -19.83
N LEU A 552 8.83 10.96 -19.07
CA LEU A 552 7.68 10.67 -18.20
C LEU A 552 7.60 11.63 -17.01
N VAL A 553 8.74 11.98 -16.41
CA VAL A 553 8.82 13.01 -15.36
C VAL A 553 8.36 14.35 -15.90
N LYS A 554 8.88 14.79 -17.06
CA LYS A 554 8.49 16.07 -17.68
C LYS A 554 7.01 16.11 -18.06
N LEU A 555 6.46 15.02 -18.59
CA LEU A 555 5.05 14.93 -18.96
C LEU A 555 4.14 15.16 -17.74
N THR A 556 4.42 14.46 -16.65
CA THR A 556 3.58 14.50 -15.44
C THR A 556 3.75 15.79 -14.65
N ASP A 557 4.96 16.35 -14.62
CA ASP A 557 5.24 17.72 -14.15
C ASP A 557 4.43 18.74 -14.94
N TYR A 558 4.49 18.68 -16.29
CA TYR A 558 3.73 19.57 -17.16
C TYR A 558 2.22 19.45 -16.95
N ASN A 559 1.66 18.24 -16.88
CA ASN A 559 0.21 18.05 -16.74
C ASN A 559 -0.33 18.72 -15.46
N VAL A 560 0.44 18.67 -14.36
CA VAL A 560 0.09 19.40 -13.13
C VAL A 560 0.22 20.91 -13.31
N LEU A 561 1.34 21.39 -13.86
CA LEU A 561 1.59 22.82 -14.09
C LEU A 561 0.54 23.46 -15.00
N ASN A 562 0.14 22.76 -16.07
CA ASN A 562 -0.81 23.26 -17.06
C ASN A 562 -2.22 23.43 -16.48
N ASN A 563 -2.53 22.75 -15.37
CA ASN A 563 -3.84 22.74 -14.73
C ASN A 563 -3.87 23.48 -13.39
N GLU A 564 -2.87 24.34 -13.11
CA GLU A 564 -2.81 25.18 -11.91
C GLU A 564 -4.15 25.90 -11.62
N LYS A 565 -4.77 26.48 -12.65
CA LYS A 565 -6.03 27.22 -12.51
C LYS A 565 -7.17 26.35 -11.96
N LEU A 566 -7.29 25.11 -12.42
CA LEU A 566 -8.32 24.18 -11.97
C LEU A 566 -8.07 23.76 -10.52
N ILE A 567 -6.81 23.49 -10.15
CA ILE A 567 -6.42 23.17 -8.78
C ILE A 567 -6.76 24.33 -7.83
N ILE A 568 -6.34 25.55 -8.19
CA ILE A 568 -6.63 26.76 -7.39
C ILE A 568 -8.14 27.00 -7.28
N GLN A 569 -8.90 26.82 -8.36
CA GLN A 569 -10.35 26.98 -8.34
C GLN A 569 -11.01 25.97 -7.40
N ALA A 570 -10.63 24.69 -7.45
CA ALA A 570 -11.16 23.67 -6.56
C ALA A 570 -10.83 23.97 -5.09
N LEU A 571 -9.60 24.43 -4.80
CA LEU A 571 -9.22 24.86 -3.46
C LEU A 571 -10.06 26.05 -2.97
N ARG A 572 -10.30 27.06 -3.83
CA ARG A 572 -11.19 28.19 -3.49
C ARG A 572 -12.61 27.74 -3.17
N LEU A 573 -13.15 26.83 -3.98
CA LEU A 573 -14.50 26.29 -3.79
C LEU A 573 -14.61 25.49 -2.49
N ALA A 574 -13.63 24.65 -2.19
CA ALA A 574 -13.56 23.92 -0.93
C ALA A 574 -13.51 24.88 0.27
N VAL A 575 -12.70 25.95 0.18
CA VAL A 575 -12.65 27.01 1.19
C VAL A 575 -14.00 27.70 1.38
N ALA A 576 -14.70 28.03 0.30
CA ALA A 576 -16.03 28.64 0.37
C ALA A 576 -17.06 27.69 1.02
N ARG A 577 -17.06 26.40 0.65
CA ARG A 577 -18.01 25.39 1.16
C ARG A 577 -17.85 25.17 2.65
N ARG A 578 -16.63 25.04 3.17
CA ARG A 578 -16.43 24.78 4.61
C ARG A 578 -16.75 26.01 5.46
N LYS A 579 -16.53 27.23 4.94
CA LYS A 579 -17.05 28.44 5.58
C LYS A 579 -18.57 28.37 5.76
N GLN A 580 -19.31 27.95 4.73
CA GLN A 580 -20.78 27.83 4.80
C GLN A 580 -21.28 26.75 5.78
N ARG A 581 -20.49 25.73 6.10
CA ARG A 581 -20.85 24.67 7.07
C ARG A 581 -20.69 25.08 8.54
N ASN A 582 -19.79 26.04 8.80
CA ASN A 582 -19.45 26.48 10.15
C ASN A 582 -20.29 27.69 10.62
N TYR A 583 -21.15 28.22 9.75
CA TYR A 583 -22.25 29.14 10.09
C TYR A 583 -23.56 28.35 10.09
#